data_AF-A0A365U6P2-F1
#
_entry.id   AF-A0A365U6P2-F1
#
_cell.length_a   1.000
_cell.length_b   1.000
_cell.length_c   1.000
_cell.angle_alpha   90.00
_cell.angle_beta   90.00
_cell.angle_gamma   90.00
#
_symmetry.space_group_name_H-M   'P 1'
#
loop_
_entity.id
_entity.type
_entity.pdbx_description
1 polymer ?
#
loop_
_entity_poly.entity_id
_entity_poly.type
_entity_poly.pdbx_seq_one_letter_code
_entity_poly.pdbx_strand_id
1 'polypeptide(L)'
;MQITAALFGLAALGLAALAAKYLFGPAPADYHRQILSHDGMDDIAPVRHLFRALYVIIGAAFLSVALGVGALAAGPVLAGSAQAAAIATGMALVAGVPAGVVAWQAERRTGVRTPWRPAAVLTGLVVLGGVLAAM
;
A
#
# COMPACT_ATOMS: atom_id res chain seq x y z
N MET A 1 11.18 11.04 -17.97
CA MET A 1 10.17 9.98 -18.19
C MET A 1 10.64 8.58 -17.84
N GLN A 2 11.81 8.12 -18.27
CA GLN A 2 12.35 6.80 -17.85
C GLN A 2 12.48 6.66 -16.32
N ILE A 3 13.04 7.67 -15.64
CA ILE A 3 13.18 7.68 -14.17
C ILE A 3 11.80 7.64 -13.49
N THR A 4 10.84 8.45 -13.94
CA THR A 4 9.45 8.42 -13.47
C THR A 4 8.83 7.02 -13.61
N ALA A 5 8.95 6.39 -14.78
CA ALA A 5 8.45 5.05 -15.02
C ALA A 5 9.10 4.02 -14.07
N ALA A 6 10.41 4.12 -13.84
CA ALA A 6 11.11 3.26 -12.89
C ALA A 6 10.62 3.46 -11.45
N LEU A 7 10.42 4.69 -11.00
CA LEU A 7 9.90 5.01 -9.66
C LEU A 7 8.49 4.45 -9.46
N PHE A 8 7.60 4.62 -10.43
CA PHE A 8 6.25 4.03 -10.39
C PHE A 8 6.28 2.51 -10.49
N GLY A 9 7.17 1.93 -11.29
CA GLY A 9 7.36 0.48 -11.36
C GLY A 9 7.80 -0.11 -10.02
N LEU A 10 8.76 0.54 -9.35
CA LEU A 10 9.20 0.14 -8.00
C LEU A 10 8.06 0.28 -6.98
N ALA A 11 7.28 1.36 -7.03
CA ALA A 11 6.12 1.54 -6.17
C ALA A 11 5.06 0.45 -6.41
N ALA A 12 4.78 0.12 -7.68
CA ALA A 12 3.87 -0.95 -8.07
C ALA A 12 4.33 -2.32 -7.55
N LEU A 13 5.62 -2.65 -7.67
CA LEU A 13 6.18 -3.89 -7.12
C LEU A 13 6.06 -3.93 -5.60
N GLY A 14 6.33 -2.82 -4.91
CA GLY A 14 6.15 -2.72 -3.47
C GLY A 14 4.70 -2.90 -3.03
N LEU A 15 3.75 -2.32 -3.76
CA LEU A 15 2.31 -2.52 -3.52
C LEU A 15 1.88 -3.96 -3.80
N ALA A 16 2.42 -4.60 -4.85
CA ALA A 16 2.16 -6.01 -5.14
C ALA A 16 2.69 -6.93 -4.01
N ALA A 17 3.86 -6.61 -3.45
CA ALA A 17 4.40 -7.34 -2.29
C ALA A 17 3.52 -7.16 -1.04
N LEU A 18 3.01 -5.94 -0.78
CA LEU A 18 2.03 -5.70 0.28
C LEU A 18 0.71 -6.43 0.03
N ALA A 19 0.23 -6.45 -1.21
CA ALA A 19 -0.96 -7.19 -1.60
C ALA A 19 -0.81 -8.68 -1.32
N ALA A 20 0.31 -9.28 -1.74
CA ALA A 20 0.63 -10.68 -1.47
C ALA A 20 0.66 -10.96 0.04
N LYS A 21 1.24 -10.06 0.84
CA LYS A 21 1.23 -10.19 2.31
C LYS A 21 -0.18 -10.24 2.89
N TYR A 22 -1.12 -9.44 2.40
CA TYR A 22 -2.50 -9.47 2.90
C TYR A 22 -3.29 -10.67 2.34
N LEU A 23 -3.12 -11.03 1.07
CA LEU A 23 -3.83 -12.16 0.46
C LEU A 23 -3.41 -13.52 1.04
N PHE A 24 -2.11 -13.70 1.26
CA PHE A 24 -1.52 -15.01 1.58
C PHE A 24 -0.93 -15.11 2.98
N GLY A 25 -0.72 -13.96 3.64
CA GLY A 25 -0.17 -13.93 4.99
C GLY A 25 -1.18 -14.34 6.08
N PRO A 26 -0.69 -14.47 7.33
CA PRO A 26 -1.53 -14.78 8.46
C PRO A 26 -2.53 -13.65 8.72
N ALA A 27 -3.77 -14.01 9.03
CA ALA A 27 -4.83 -13.10 9.42
C ALA A 27 -5.36 -13.51 10.81
N PRO A 28 -5.16 -12.71 11.87
CA PRO A 28 -4.50 -11.40 11.88
C PRO A 28 -2.98 -11.48 11.69
N ALA A 29 -2.40 -10.42 11.10
CA ALA A 29 -0.95 -10.21 11.06
C ALA A 29 -0.37 -10.01 12.46
N ASP A 30 0.95 -10.18 12.62
CA ASP A 30 1.60 -10.19 13.94
C ASP A 30 1.29 -8.94 14.79
N TYR A 31 1.35 -7.75 14.19
CA TYR A 31 1.05 -6.51 14.92
C TYR A 31 -0.42 -6.42 15.36
N HIS A 32 -1.36 -6.96 14.58
CA HIS A 32 -2.76 -7.02 15.01
C HIS A 32 -2.94 -8.01 16.16
N ARG A 33 -2.24 -9.16 16.13
CA ARG A 33 -2.24 -10.10 17.26
C ARG A 33 -1.70 -9.45 18.54
N GLN A 34 -0.62 -8.68 18.44
CA GLN A 34 -0.07 -7.93 19.57
C GLN A 34 -1.09 -6.91 20.13
N ILE A 35 -1.75 -6.15 19.25
CA ILE A 35 -2.80 -5.19 19.67
C ILE A 35 -3.95 -5.94 20.36
N LEU A 36 -4.47 -7.01 19.75
CA LEU A 36 -5.58 -7.78 20.31
C LEU A 36 -5.24 -8.41 21.66
N SER A 37 -4.00 -8.87 21.84
CA SER A 37 -3.56 -9.46 23.12
C SER A 37 -3.51 -8.45 24.27
N HIS A 38 -3.25 -7.16 23.98
CA HIS A 38 -3.32 -6.13 25.02
C HIS A 38 -4.75 -5.93 25.56
N ASP A 39 -5.75 -6.24 24.74
CA ASP A 39 -7.18 -6.09 25.08
C ASP A 39 -7.83 -7.42 25.52
N GLY A 40 -7.06 -8.50 25.69
CA GLY A 40 -7.59 -9.83 26.04
C GLY A 40 -8.49 -10.44 24.96
N MET A 41 -8.34 -10.01 23.71
CA MET A 41 -9.12 -10.48 22.54
C MET A 41 -8.34 -11.49 21.68
N ASP A 42 -7.36 -12.16 22.26
CA ASP A 42 -6.54 -13.15 21.62
C ASP A 42 -7.34 -14.40 21.20
N ASP A 43 -7.08 -14.85 19.98
CA ASP A 43 -7.54 -16.11 19.38
C ASP A 43 -9.06 -16.34 19.23
N ILE A 44 -9.87 -15.27 19.28
CA ILE A 44 -11.32 -15.34 19.02
C ILE A 44 -11.60 -15.68 17.55
N ALA A 45 -12.20 -16.85 17.28
CA ALA A 45 -12.45 -17.35 15.92
C ALA A 45 -13.24 -16.36 15.02
N PRO A 46 -14.33 -15.71 15.48
CA PRO A 46 -14.98 -14.63 14.73
C PRO A 46 -14.05 -13.49 14.30
N VAL A 47 -13.13 -13.07 15.16
CA VAL A 47 -12.16 -11.99 14.88
C VAL A 47 -11.21 -12.44 13.76
N ARG A 48 -10.74 -13.69 13.80
CA ARG A 48 -9.89 -14.27 12.75
C ARG A 48 -10.58 -14.27 11.37
N HIS A 49 -11.86 -14.66 11.32
CA HIS A 49 -12.63 -14.64 10.07
C HIS A 49 -12.84 -13.22 9.54
N LEU A 50 -13.13 -12.26 10.43
CA LEU A 50 -13.25 -10.85 10.05
C LEU A 50 -11.94 -10.31 9.47
N PHE A 51 -10.81 -10.56 10.13
CA PHE A 51 -9.49 -10.17 9.61
C PHE A 51 -9.20 -10.81 8.26
N ARG A 52 -9.52 -12.10 8.08
CA ARG A 52 -9.31 -12.79 6.81
C ARG A 52 -10.12 -12.14 5.69
N ALA A 53 -11.39 -11.85 5.91
CA ALA A 53 -12.24 -11.19 4.93
C ALA A 53 -11.70 -9.79 4.56
N LEU A 54 -11.35 -8.98 5.56
CA LEU A 54 -10.78 -7.65 5.34
C LEU A 54 -9.46 -7.71 4.58
N TYR A 55 -8.60 -8.68 4.89
CA TYR A 55 -7.30 -8.83 4.23
C TYR A 55 -7.41 -9.24 2.77
N VAL A 56 -8.40 -10.06 2.42
CA VAL A 56 -8.66 -10.39 1.01
C VAL A 56 -9.05 -9.13 0.24
N ILE A 57 -9.93 -8.31 0.80
CA ILE A 57 -10.37 -7.04 0.18
C ILE A 57 -9.20 -6.07 0.05
N ILE A 58 -8.44 -5.84 1.14
CA ILE A 58 -7.28 -4.94 1.15
C ILE A 58 -6.22 -5.43 0.16
N GLY A 59 -5.93 -6.72 0.17
CA GLY A 59 -4.97 -7.34 -0.73
C GLY A 59 -5.37 -7.20 -2.19
N ALA A 60 -6.64 -7.46 -2.53
CA ALA A 60 -7.16 -7.27 -3.88
C ALA A 60 -7.12 -5.80 -4.33
N ALA A 61 -7.45 -4.86 -3.43
CA ALA A 61 -7.38 -3.43 -3.71
C ALA A 61 -5.94 -2.98 -3.98
N PHE A 62 -4.97 -3.39 -3.15
CA PHE A 62 -3.55 -3.08 -3.39
C PHE A 62 -3.03 -3.71 -4.67
N LEU A 63 -3.44 -4.95 -4.99
CA LEU A 63 -3.05 -5.58 -6.23
C LEU A 63 -3.62 -4.84 -7.44
N SER A 64 -4.89 -4.41 -7.37
CA SER A 64 -5.51 -3.61 -8.43
C SER A 64 -4.76 -2.29 -8.68
N VAL A 65 -4.41 -1.56 -7.61
CA VAL A 65 -3.62 -0.32 -7.72
C VAL A 65 -2.21 -0.62 -8.26
N ALA A 66 -1.55 -1.67 -7.78
CA ALA A 66 -0.24 -2.09 -8.26
C ALA A 66 -0.26 -2.37 -9.77
N LEU A 67 -1.25 -3.12 -10.24
CA LEU A 67 -1.43 -3.43 -11.66
C LEU A 67 -1.72 -2.17 -12.48
N GLY A 68 -2.59 -1.28 -12.00
CA GLY A 68 -2.91 -0.03 -12.68
C GLY A 68 -1.70 0.90 -12.80
N VAL A 69 -0.99 1.15 -11.69
CA VAL A 69 0.23 1.96 -11.68
C VAL A 69 1.32 1.32 -12.53
N GLY A 70 1.50 0.00 -12.43
CA GLY A 70 2.50 -0.74 -13.22
C GLY A 70 2.22 -0.69 -14.72
N ALA A 71 0.95 -0.85 -15.15
CA ALA A 71 0.56 -0.75 -16.54
C ALA A 71 0.77 0.67 -17.09
N LEU A 72 0.40 1.70 -16.33
CA LEU A 72 0.65 3.10 -16.70
C LEU A 72 2.16 3.38 -16.78
N ALA A 73 2.94 2.88 -15.83
CA ALA A 73 4.39 3.03 -15.78
C ALA A 73 5.07 2.40 -17.00
N ALA A 74 4.73 1.15 -17.32
CA ALA A 74 5.37 0.38 -18.40
C ALA A 74 4.97 0.82 -19.81
N GLY A 75 3.79 1.43 -19.97
CA GLY A 75 3.29 1.91 -21.26
C GLY A 75 3.36 3.43 -21.38
N PRO A 76 2.25 4.13 -21.09
CA PRO A 76 2.11 5.55 -21.44
C PRO A 76 3.08 6.48 -20.71
N VAL A 77 3.46 6.21 -19.46
CA VAL A 77 4.46 7.03 -18.75
C VAL A 77 5.83 6.87 -19.37
N LEU A 78 6.23 5.64 -19.71
CA LEU A 78 7.50 5.37 -20.39
C LEU A 78 7.55 6.05 -21.77
N ALA A 79 6.40 6.09 -22.47
CA ALA A 79 6.22 6.81 -23.73
C ALA A 79 6.14 8.34 -23.58
N GLY A 80 6.16 8.86 -22.34
CA GLY A 80 6.28 10.29 -22.05
C GLY A 80 4.97 11.02 -21.74
N SER A 81 3.88 10.32 -21.46
CA SER A 81 2.60 10.95 -21.09
C SER A 81 2.61 11.49 -19.66
N ALA A 82 2.66 12.82 -19.52
CA ALA A 82 2.51 13.49 -18.23
C ALA A 82 1.12 13.26 -17.60
N GLN A 83 0.06 13.16 -18.41
CA GLN A 83 -1.27 12.84 -17.93
C GLN A 83 -1.33 11.45 -17.29
N ALA A 84 -0.71 10.44 -17.92
CA ALA A 84 -0.63 9.11 -17.34
C ALA A 84 0.16 9.10 -16.02
N ALA A 85 1.21 9.91 -15.92
CA ALA A 85 1.97 10.04 -14.69
C ALA A 85 1.15 10.71 -13.57
N ALA A 86 0.35 11.73 -13.89
CA ALA A 86 -0.56 12.35 -12.95
C ALA A 86 -1.65 11.37 -12.46
N ILE A 87 -2.21 10.55 -13.36
CA ILE A 87 -3.20 9.51 -13.00
C ILE A 87 -2.57 8.46 -12.08
N ALA A 88 -1.39 7.93 -12.45
CA ALA A 88 -0.67 6.96 -11.62
C ALA A 88 -0.34 7.51 -10.24
N THR A 89 0.07 8.79 -10.18
CA THR A 89 0.31 9.52 -8.94
C THR A 89 -0.96 9.60 -8.09
N GLY A 90 -2.08 10.05 -8.68
CA GLY A 90 -3.36 10.15 -7.98
C GLY A 90 -3.84 8.81 -7.43
N MET A 91 -3.79 7.74 -8.23
CA MET A 91 -4.18 6.40 -7.79
C MET A 91 -3.39 5.94 -6.56
N ALA A 92 -2.07 6.07 -6.59
CA ALA A 92 -1.25 5.61 -5.48
C ALA A 92 -1.38 6.50 -4.23
N LEU A 93 -1.57 7.82 -4.39
CA LEU A 93 -1.79 8.73 -3.26
C LEU A 93 -3.12 8.45 -2.56
N VAL A 94 -4.20 8.23 -3.32
CA VAL A 94 -5.52 7.91 -2.78
C VAL A 94 -5.48 6.61 -1.96
N ALA A 95 -4.73 5.60 -2.43
CA ALA A 95 -4.58 4.35 -1.69
C ALA A 95 -3.59 4.46 -0.52
N GLY A 96 -2.44 5.09 -0.74
CA GLY A 96 -1.29 5.07 0.16
C GLY A 96 -1.38 6.04 1.33
N VAL A 97 -1.87 7.26 1.11
CA VAL A 97 -1.86 8.29 2.16
C VAL A 97 -2.83 7.95 3.30
N PRO A 98 -4.13 7.64 3.05
CA PRO A 98 -5.04 7.29 4.13
C PRO A 98 -4.59 6.02 4.88
N ALA A 99 -4.15 4.99 4.15
CA ALA A 99 -3.68 3.74 4.74
C ALA A 99 -2.44 3.96 5.63
N GLY A 100 -1.47 4.76 5.16
CA GLY A 100 -0.28 5.12 5.92
C GLY A 100 -0.60 5.92 7.18
N VAL A 101 -1.48 6.94 7.06
CA VAL A 101 -1.90 7.78 8.18
C VAL A 101 -2.62 6.97 9.25
N VAL A 102 -3.57 6.11 8.88
CA VAL A 102 -4.30 5.27 9.83
C VAL A 102 -3.36 4.29 10.52
N ALA A 103 -2.43 3.67 9.79
CA ALA A 103 -1.43 2.79 10.39
C ALA A 103 -0.52 3.54 11.39
N TRP A 104 -0.09 4.75 11.06
CA TRP A 104 0.71 5.59 11.96
C TRP A 104 -0.07 6.01 13.21
N GLN A 105 -1.35 6.37 13.06
CA GLN A 105 -2.22 6.68 14.20
C GLN A 105 -2.41 5.45 15.10
N ALA A 106 -2.57 4.27 14.52
CA ALA A 106 -2.65 3.02 15.28
C ALA A 106 -1.36 2.75 16.08
N GLU A 107 -0.17 2.96 15.49
CA GLU A 107 1.12 2.84 16.20
C GLU A 107 1.18 3.82 17.38
N ARG A 108 0.78 5.08 17.17
CA ARG A 108 0.76 6.08 18.24
C ARG A 108 -0.20 5.77 19.38
N ARG A 109 -1.36 5.17 19.09
CA ARG A 109 -2.38 4.84 20.09
C ARG A 109 -2.07 3.57 20.87
N THR A 110 -1.49 2.58 20.22
CA THR A 110 -1.29 1.23 20.79
C THR A 110 0.13 0.98 21.28
N GLY A 111 1.11 1.78 20.84
CA GLY A 111 2.53 1.54 21.07
C GLY A 111 3.11 0.38 20.24
N VAL A 112 2.28 -0.35 19.50
CA VAL A 112 2.69 -1.48 18.67
C VAL A 112 3.15 -0.98 17.30
N ARG A 113 4.30 -1.45 16.83
CA ARG A 113 4.82 -1.05 15.52
C ARG A 113 3.91 -1.51 14.38
N THR A 114 3.50 -0.57 13.52
CA THR A 114 2.64 -0.83 12.35
C THR A 114 3.41 -0.61 11.05
N PRO A 115 2.90 -1.10 9.88
CA PRO A 115 3.63 -1.01 8.62
C PRO A 115 3.48 0.36 7.91
N TRP A 116 3.31 1.46 8.64
CA TRP A 116 3.18 2.80 8.05
C TRP A 116 4.46 3.25 7.32
N ARG A 117 5.63 2.78 7.77
CA ARG A 117 6.93 3.13 7.17
C ARG A 117 7.06 2.66 5.70
N PRO A 118 6.82 1.37 5.36
CA PRO A 118 6.70 0.95 3.97
C PRO A 118 5.74 1.79 3.14
N ALA A 119 4.55 2.11 3.68
CA ALA A 119 3.57 2.94 2.98
C ALA A 119 4.12 4.35 2.68
N ALA A 120 4.83 4.96 3.65
CA ALA A 120 5.47 6.25 3.46
C ALA A 120 6.58 6.21 2.39
N VAL A 121 7.40 5.15 2.37
CA VAL A 121 8.45 4.97 1.35
C VAL A 121 7.83 4.86 -0.05
N LEU A 122 6.84 3.98 -0.22
CA LEU A 122 6.17 3.79 -1.52
C LEU A 122 5.45 5.07 -1.96
N THR A 123 4.81 5.79 -1.03
CA THR A 123 4.20 7.10 -1.30
C THR A 123 5.25 8.11 -1.75
N GLY A 124 6.42 8.15 -1.10
CA GLY A 124 7.53 9.02 -1.47
C GLY A 124 8.06 8.75 -2.89
N LEU A 125 8.18 7.48 -3.28
CA LEU A 125 8.56 7.11 -4.65
C LEU A 125 7.58 7.67 -5.69
N VAL A 126 6.28 7.55 -5.40
CA VAL A 126 5.24 8.06 -6.31
C VAL A 126 5.22 9.58 -6.35
N VAL A 127 5.34 10.26 -5.21
CA VAL A 127 5.41 11.73 -5.18
C VAL A 127 6.62 12.22 -5.98
N LEU A 128 7.79 11.60 -5.79
CA LEU A 128 8.99 11.96 -6.54
C LEU A 128 8.81 11.72 -8.04
N GLY A 129 8.24 10.58 -8.43
CA GLY A 129 7.93 10.28 -9.83
C GLY A 129 6.96 11.31 -10.44
N GLY A 130 5.90 11.66 -9.71
CA GLY A 130 4.92 12.66 -10.13
C GLY A 130 5.52 14.06 -10.29
N VAL A 131 6.36 14.50 -9.34
CA VAL A 131 7.07 15.79 -9.43
C VAL A 131 7.99 15.82 -10.64
N LEU A 132 8.79 14.77 -10.86
CA LEU A 132 9.68 14.68 -12.02
C LEU A 132 8.93 14.64 -13.37
N ALA A 133 7.68 14.17 -13.38
CA ALA A 133 6.87 14.16 -14.59
C ALA A 133 6.22 15.52 -14.90
N ALA A 134 6.11 16.39 -13.90
CA ALA A 134 5.53 17.72 -14.02
C ALA A 134 6.56 18.81 -14.36
N MET A 135 7.86 18.47 -14.29
CA MET A 135 8.98 19.31 -14.74
C MET A 135 9.28 19.07 -16.21
#